data_AF-A0A8W8N2U4-F1
#
_entry.id   AF-A0A8W8N2U4-F1
#
_cell.length_a   1.000
_cell.length_b   1.000
_cell.length_c   1.000
_cell.angle_alpha   90.00
_cell.angle_beta   90.00
_cell.angle_gamma   90.00
#
_symmetry.space_group_name_H-M   'P 1'
#
loop_
_entity.id
_entity.type
_entity.pdbx_description
1 polymer ?
#
loop_
_entity_poly.entity_id
_entity_poly.type
_entity_poly.pdbx_seq_one_letter_code
_entity_poly.pdbx_strand_id
1 'polypeptide(L)'
;MQRAKSSCVVAHLTGECIDPDEKDEFDEFLNLRNISRTLSEDIGVFVGYIGISEKWADETPINNGELDVGDVVLFKKMKKETDFLDPSPQPTHLDPIVYKRKEGHKSLIDFVNIECEIYITENGSLSEQGVHREEILRERFHVKNISNVKFKDAFHSNCFTEGEFCEVNRNNIYQDEEKLPECEKLESLPSKDEFFHKFVKKSKPVIFKSILRDWPAFTKWSNAYLRETFGQKHIRFQMSPNGDYEGVEPLSLWENAIRDELVNTDNLPFPDLVLVRPAPVNGTFSIFLDIIEGLSKGTLTNFSAYFQYSSIPEYLPELEKDLREDLLFPGLLINRQELNIWLSDGHTRGKLHFDDYENFLCQISGKKEVIMFDPNNNHQLYEGHLQEATLNLNWTTKSFHRRHVNNVTNAVMSPVNMVKPDFSRFPLFGETYPLNCTLEEGDVLYMPSFWWHEVQSFPNVTARRNLAVNFWYEPFFSKDHPCPECPLDVNPKYRHLL
;
A
#
# COMPACT_ATOMS: atom_id res chain seq x y z
N MET A 1 -8.06 29.84 -8.55
CA MET A 1 -8.24 28.64 -7.71
C MET A 1 -7.22 28.65 -6.57
N GLN A 2 -7.61 29.09 -5.37
CA GLN A 2 -6.98 28.53 -4.17
C GLN A 2 -7.47 27.09 -4.10
N ARG A 3 -6.56 26.12 -4.09
CA ARG A 3 -6.89 24.69 -3.96
C ARG A 3 -7.68 24.51 -2.67
N ALA A 4 -8.94 24.09 -2.77
CA ALA A 4 -9.73 23.80 -1.59
C ALA A 4 -9.10 22.59 -0.88
N LYS A 5 -8.93 22.71 0.45
CA LYS A 5 -8.56 21.58 1.32
C LYS A 5 -9.71 20.57 1.49
N SER A 6 -10.89 20.84 0.90
CA SER A 6 -12.12 20.05 1.04
C SER A 6 -12.15 18.84 0.10
N SER A 7 -12.61 17.70 0.62
CA SER A 7 -12.89 16.44 -0.07
C SER A 7 -14.06 16.51 -1.05
N CYS A 8 -14.93 17.51 -0.92
CA CYS A 8 -16.12 17.67 -1.76
C CYS A 8 -16.52 19.14 -1.93
N VAL A 9 -17.08 19.49 -3.08
CA VAL A 9 -17.71 20.79 -3.34
C VAL A 9 -19.16 20.55 -3.70
N VAL A 10 -20.08 21.08 -2.90
CA VAL A 10 -21.53 21.03 -3.13
C VAL A 10 -21.99 22.42 -3.54
N ALA A 11 -22.64 22.53 -4.68
CA ALA A 11 -23.16 23.79 -5.17
C ALA A 11 -24.62 23.70 -5.57
N HIS A 12 -25.40 24.74 -5.28
CA HIS A 12 -26.74 24.90 -5.82
C HIS A 12 -26.69 25.74 -7.10
N LEU A 13 -27.28 25.22 -8.18
CA LEU A 13 -27.25 25.86 -9.50
C LEU A 13 -28.24 27.02 -9.58
N THR A 14 -27.73 28.18 -9.98
CA THR A 14 -28.50 29.42 -10.14
C THR A 14 -28.41 29.94 -11.57
N GLY A 15 -29.31 30.85 -11.97
CA GLY A 15 -29.25 31.50 -13.29
C GLY A 15 -28.04 32.44 -13.47
N GLU A 16 -27.56 33.05 -12.38
CA GLU A 16 -26.41 33.96 -12.31
C GLU A 16 -25.63 33.72 -11.00
N CYS A 17 -24.34 34.07 -10.95
CA CYS A 17 -23.53 34.04 -9.72
C CYS A 17 -23.94 35.22 -8.83
N ILE A 18 -24.70 34.93 -7.77
CA ILE A 18 -25.30 35.93 -6.89
C ILE A 18 -24.60 35.91 -5.53
N ASP A 19 -24.62 37.05 -4.83
CA ASP A 19 -24.10 37.13 -3.47
C ASP A 19 -24.83 36.10 -2.57
N PRO A 20 -24.08 35.25 -1.84
CA PRO A 20 -24.65 34.22 -0.98
C PRO A 20 -25.67 34.68 0.06
N ASP A 21 -25.76 35.97 0.37
CA ASP A 21 -26.68 36.55 1.33
C ASP A 21 -28.02 37.05 0.69
N GLU A 22 -28.20 36.91 -0.63
CA GLU A 22 -29.30 37.56 -1.37
C GLU A 22 -30.52 36.69 -1.72
N LYS A 23 -30.61 35.38 -1.39
CA LYS A 23 -31.79 34.56 -1.75
C LYS A 23 -32.20 33.43 -0.78
N ASP A 24 -33.52 33.37 -0.53
CA ASP A 24 -34.32 32.31 0.15
C ASP A 24 -34.71 31.13 -0.77
N GLU A 25 -33.98 30.87 -1.87
CA GLU A 25 -34.55 30.00 -2.93
C GLU A 25 -34.51 28.50 -2.67
N PHE A 26 -33.91 28.01 -1.58
CA PHE A 26 -34.03 26.60 -1.19
C PHE A 26 -33.64 26.37 0.29
N ASP A 27 -34.64 26.38 1.19
CA ASP A 27 -34.47 26.24 2.64
C ASP A 27 -33.58 25.05 3.06
N GLU A 28 -33.74 23.92 2.37
CA GLU A 28 -33.00 22.68 2.64
C GLU A 28 -31.48 22.84 2.38
N PHE A 29 -31.11 23.58 1.34
CA PHE A 29 -29.72 23.85 1.02
C PHE A 29 -29.11 24.92 1.91
N LEU A 30 -29.88 25.96 2.25
CA LEU A 30 -29.47 26.95 3.25
C LEU A 30 -29.19 26.29 4.61
N ASN A 31 -30.02 25.34 5.02
CA ASN A 31 -29.79 24.55 6.23
C ASN A 31 -28.51 23.72 6.13
N LEU A 32 -28.28 23.01 5.01
CA LEU A 32 -27.04 22.25 4.78
C LEU A 32 -25.81 23.16 4.85
N ARG A 33 -25.89 24.34 4.23
CA ARG A 33 -24.83 25.34 4.23
C ARG A 33 -24.54 25.89 5.63
N ASN A 34 -25.58 26.14 6.42
CA ASN A 34 -25.42 26.60 7.81
C ASN A 34 -24.76 25.52 8.69
N ILE A 35 -25.18 24.26 8.53
CA ILE A 35 -24.56 23.11 9.19
C ILE A 35 -23.08 23.01 8.78
N SER A 36 -22.81 23.01 7.47
CA SER A 36 -21.47 22.96 6.90
C SER A 36 -20.61 24.11 7.43
N ARG A 37 -21.08 25.37 7.41
CA ARG A 37 -20.32 26.54 7.91
C ARG A 37 -19.95 26.40 9.38
N THR A 38 -20.86 25.86 10.19
CA THR A 38 -20.65 25.65 11.64
C THR A 38 -19.60 24.58 11.93
N LEU A 39 -19.38 23.65 10.98
CA LEU A 39 -18.52 22.48 11.10
C LEU A 39 -17.40 22.47 10.04
N SER A 40 -17.20 23.60 9.35
CA SER A 40 -16.54 23.66 8.03
C SER A 40 -15.06 23.29 8.03
N GLU A 41 -14.41 23.41 9.19
CA GLU A 41 -13.02 22.99 9.35
C GLU A 41 -12.86 21.47 9.40
N ASP A 42 -13.89 20.73 9.89
CA ASP A 42 -13.83 19.28 10.10
C ASP A 42 -14.51 18.48 8.99
N ILE A 43 -15.59 19.01 8.38
CA ILE A 43 -16.38 18.27 7.38
C ILE A 43 -15.63 18.09 6.06
N GLY A 44 -14.71 19.00 5.73
CA GLY A 44 -14.01 18.95 4.44
C GLY A 44 -14.97 19.05 3.24
N VAL A 45 -16.13 19.72 3.40
CA VAL A 45 -17.09 19.97 2.31
C VAL A 45 -17.35 21.46 2.19
N PHE A 46 -17.15 22.00 0.99
CA PHE A 46 -17.49 23.37 0.67
C PHE A 46 -18.92 23.44 0.11
N VAL A 47 -19.76 24.33 0.65
CA VAL A 47 -21.16 24.49 0.21
C VAL A 47 -21.38 25.93 -0.30
N GLY A 48 -21.78 26.09 -1.56
CA GLY A 48 -21.94 27.40 -2.21
C GLY A 48 -22.90 27.45 -3.40
N TYR A 49 -22.85 28.52 -4.18
CA TYR A 49 -23.66 28.69 -5.39
C TYR A 49 -22.77 28.68 -6.63
N ILE A 50 -23.30 28.22 -7.76
CA ILE A 50 -22.63 28.28 -9.07
C ILE A 50 -23.62 28.67 -10.16
N GLY A 51 -23.23 29.60 -11.02
CA GLY A 51 -24.06 30.07 -12.13
C GLY A 51 -24.06 29.09 -13.30
N ILE A 52 -25.23 28.72 -13.81
CA ILE A 52 -25.37 27.79 -14.94
C ILE A 52 -24.83 28.34 -16.27
N SER A 53 -24.68 29.67 -16.35
CA SER A 53 -24.11 30.38 -17.50
C SER A 53 -22.59 30.50 -17.46
N GLU A 54 -21.94 30.02 -16.39
CA GLU A 54 -20.47 30.02 -16.30
C GLU A 54 -19.85 28.99 -17.23
N LYS A 55 -18.63 29.32 -17.66
CA LYS A 55 -17.74 28.41 -18.39
C LYS A 55 -16.62 27.99 -17.46
N TRP A 56 -16.17 26.75 -17.58
CA TRP A 56 -14.92 26.27 -17.01
C TRP A 56 -13.73 27.10 -17.50
N ALA A 57 -12.58 26.97 -16.85
CA ALA A 57 -11.36 27.71 -17.19
C ALA A 57 -10.85 27.42 -18.62
N ASP A 58 -11.27 26.30 -19.21
CA ASP A 58 -11.04 25.89 -20.60
C ASP A 58 -12.15 26.36 -21.57
N GLU A 59 -13.01 27.26 -21.11
CA GLU A 59 -14.18 27.81 -21.81
C GLU A 59 -15.31 26.82 -22.12
N THR A 60 -15.27 25.60 -21.57
CA THR A 60 -16.39 24.67 -21.72
C THR A 60 -17.58 25.06 -20.85
N PRO A 61 -18.82 25.07 -21.38
CA PRO A 61 -20.00 25.30 -20.55
C PRO A 61 -20.09 24.24 -19.44
N ILE A 62 -20.55 24.63 -18.25
CA ILE A 62 -20.75 23.68 -17.14
C ILE A 62 -21.76 22.57 -17.50
N ASN A 63 -22.65 22.82 -18.47
CA ASN A 63 -23.61 21.82 -18.95
C ASN A 63 -23.57 21.69 -20.49
N ASN A 64 -23.67 20.44 -20.97
CA ASN A 64 -23.98 20.09 -22.37
C ASN A 64 -25.50 19.91 -22.59
N GLY A 65 -26.34 20.50 -21.74
CA GLY A 65 -27.81 20.46 -21.77
C GLY A 65 -28.48 19.63 -20.66
N GLU A 66 -27.75 19.10 -19.67
CA GLU A 66 -28.29 18.12 -18.69
C GLU A 66 -28.59 18.67 -17.28
N LEU A 67 -28.19 19.90 -16.98
CA LEU A 67 -28.35 20.55 -15.67
C LEU A 67 -29.44 21.64 -15.73
N ASP A 68 -30.27 21.74 -14.70
CA ASP A 68 -31.33 22.75 -14.59
C ASP A 68 -31.08 23.72 -13.43
N VAL A 69 -31.62 24.95 -13.54
CA VAL A 69 -31.60 25.91 -12.40
C VAL A 69 -32.40 25.31 -11.24
N GLY A 70 -31.79 25.27 -10.06
CA GLY A 70 -32.35 24.65 -8.86
C GLY A 70 -31.82 23.24 -8.56
N ASP A 71 -31.01 22.65 -9.45
CA ASP A 71 -30.31 21.40 -9.15
C ASP A 71 -29.19 21.63 -8.12
N VAL A 72 -28.95 20.63 -7.27
CA VAL A 72 -27.73 20.59 -6.45
C VAL A 72 -26.71 19.71 -7.15
N VAL A 73 -25.51 20.23 -7.34
CA VAL A 73 -24.39 19.53 -7.98
C VAL A 73 -23.25 19.30 -6.99
N LEU A 74 -22.57 18.20 -7.18
CA LEU A 74 -21.44 17.79 -6.36
C LEU A 74 -20.22 17.53 -7.25
N PHE A 75 -19.09 18.10 -6.84
CA PHE A 75 -17.78 17.80 -7.39
C PHE A 75 -16.96 17.08 -6.34
N LYS A 76 -16.55 15.84 -6.64
CA LYS A 76 -15.60 15.12 -5.81
C LYS A 76 -14.23 15.81 -5.91
N LYS A 77 -13.49 15.89 -4.80
CA LYS A 77 -12.11 16.36 -4.83
C LYS A 77 -11.35 15.52 -5.84
N MET A 78 -10.71 16.18 -6.80
CA MET A 78 -9.75 15.50 -7.64
C MET A 78 -8.62 15.02 -6.74
N LYS A 79 -8.44 13.70 -6.64
CA LYS A 79 -7.17 13.18 -6.18
C LYS A 79 -6.14 13.76 -7.12
N LYS A 80 -5.23 14.54 -6.56
CA LYS A 80 -4.12 15.07 -7.34
C LYS A 80 -3.37 13.84 -7.81
N GLU A 81 -3.44 13.51 -9.09
CA GLU A 81 -2.58 12.48 -9.65
C GLU A 81 -1.16 12.95 -9.37
N THR A 82 -0.53 12.30 -8.40
CA THR A 82 0.86 12.52 -8.01
C THR A 82 1.78 11.66 -8.85
N ASP A 83 1.31 11.13 -9.98
CA ASP A 83 2.20 10.70 -11.04
C ASP A 83 2.87 11.95 -11.57
N PHE A 84 4.01 12.30 -10.97
CA PHE A 84 4.81 13.46 -11.31
C PHE A 84 5.31 13.43 -12.77
N LEU A 85 5.04 12.34 -13.52
CA LEU A 85 5.69 12.02 -14.79
C LEU A 85 4.80 11.39 -15.87
N ASP A 86 3.55 11.02 -15.57
CA ASP A 86 2.61 10.72 -16.65
C ASP A 86 1.82 11.99 -16.97
N PRO A 87 1.94 12.58 -18.17
CA PRO A 87 0.95 13.53 -18.68
C PRO A 87 -0.34 12.78 -19.03
N SER A 88 -0.79 11.88 -18.16
CA SER A 88 -2.16 11.38 -18.19
C SER A 88 -3.05 12.60 -18.22
N PRO A 89 -4.00 12.67 -19.17
CA PRO A 89 -4.77 13.87 -19.38
C PRO A 89 -5.43 14.19 -18.04
N GLN A 90 -5.03 15.33 -17.43
CA GLN A 90 -5.81 15.89 -16.33
C GLN A 90 -7.26 15.82 -16.78
N PRO A 91 -8.17 15.25 -15.97
CA PRO A 91 -9.53 15.01 -16.39
C PRO A 91 -10.05 16.29 -17.03
N THR A 92 -10.26 16.23 -18.35
CA THR A 92 -10.53 17.42 -19.16
C THR A 92 -11.89 18.00 -18.80
N HIS A 93 -12.75 17.21 -18.16
CA HIS A 93 -14.03 17.65 -17.60
C HIS A 93 -14.27 17.00 -16.23
N LEU A 94 -14.78 17.80 -15.31
CA LEU A 94 -15.36 17.34 -14.05
C LEU A 94 -16.86 17.18 -14.25
N ASP A 95 -17.32 15.96 -14.48
CA ASP A 95 -18.75 15.68 -14.57
C ASP A 95 -19.36 15.72 -13.15
N PRO A 96 -20.26 16.67 -12.85
CA PRO A 96 -20.86 16.76 -11.52
C PRO A 96 -21.85 15.61 -11.29
N ILE A 97 -21.97 15.21 -10.02
CA ILE A 97 -23.06 14.33 -9.58
C ILE A 97 -24.26 15.23 -9.24
N VAL A 98 -25.41 14.94 -9.84
CA VAL A 98 -26.58 15.82 -9.80
C VAL A 98 -27.67 15.26 -8.92
N TYR A 99 -28.12 16.06 -7.96
CA TYR A 99 -29.30 15.81 -7.15
C TYR A 99 -30.47 16.63 -7.69
N LYS A 100 -31.30 15.97 -8.49
CA LYS A 100 -32.49 16.56 -9.16
C LYS A 100 -33.77 16.53 -8.32
N ARG A 101 -33.76 15.84 -7.17
CA ARG A 101 -34.98 15.57 -6.38
C ARG A 101 -35.20 16.66 -5.32
N LYS A 102 -36.45 17.06 -5.11
CA LYS A 102 -36.88 17.87 -3.94
C LYS A 102 -37.50 16.93 -2.90
N GLU A 103 -36.67 16.14 -2.21
CA GLU A 103 -37.12 15.11 -1.26
C GLU A 103 -36.89 15.47 0.22
N GLY A 104 -36.88 16.74 0.59
CA GLY A 104 -36.71 17.13 1.99
C GLY A 104 -35.24 17.27 2.38
N HIS A 105 -34.98 18.10 3.40
CA HIS A 105 -33.64 18.37 3.94
C HIS A 105 -32.85 17.08 4.27
N LYS A 106 -33.53 16.09 4.83
CA LYS A 106 -32.96 14.77 5.13
C LYS A 106 -32.42 14.04 3.90
N SER A 107 -33.17 14.02 2.79
CA SER A 107 -32.76 13.33 1.56
C SER A 107 -31.54 14.01 0.93
N LEU A 108 -31.47 15.35 1.00
CA LEU A 108 -30.29 16.11 0.59
C LEU A 108 -29.07 15.78 1.46
N ILE A 109 -29.23 15.70 2.79
CA ILE A 109 -28.14 15.31 3.70
C ILE A 109 -27.69 13.87 3.45
N ASP A 110 -28.61 12.93 3.26
CA ASP A 110 -28.27 11.54 2.97
C ASP A 110 -27.52 11.42 1.63
N PHE A 111 -27.95 12.17 0.62
CA PHE A 111 -27.26 12.27 -0.66
C PHE A 111 -25.82 12.80 -0.49
N VAL A 112 -25.63 13.91 0.23
CA VAL A 112 -24.30 14.49 0.45
C VAL A 112 -23.44 13.57 1.34
N ASN A 113 -24.01 12.94 2.37
CA ASN A 113 -23.32 11.95 3.19
C ASN A 113 -22.74 10.80 2.35
N ILE A 114 -23.52 10.28 1.40
CA ILE A 114 -23.10 9.19 0.52
C ILE A 114 -22.04 9.66 -0.47
N GLU A 115 -22.29 10.76 -1.18
CA GLU A 115 -21.43 11.16 -2.30
C GLU A 115 -20.19 11.95 -1.88
N CYS A 116 -20.25 12.71 -0.77
CA CYS A 116 -19.08 13.39 -0.21
C CYS A 116 -18.38 12.58 0.89
N GLU A 117 -18.88 11.38 1.21
CA GLU A 117 -18.33 10.53 2.28
C GLU A 117 -18.31 11.25 3.63
N ILE A 118 -19.35 12.05 3.89
CA ILE A 118 -19.57 12.68 5.19
C ILE A 118 -20.62 11.91 6.00
N TYR A 119 -20.68 12.21 7.30
CA TYR A 119 -21.46 11.43 8.25
C TYR A 119 -22.14 12.32 9.29
N ILE A 120 -23.02 13.21 8.82
CA ILE A 120 -23.71 14.21 9.66
C ILE A 120 -25.23 13.98 9.70
N THR A 121 -25.87 14.51 10.74
CA THR A 121 -27.32 14.58 10.91
C THR A 121 -27.87 15.94 10.47
N GLU A 122 -29.20 16.08 10.42
CA GLU A 122 -29.91 17.37 10.19
C GLU A 122 -29.55 18.47 11.20
N ASN A 123 -28.95 18.09 12.33
CA ASN A 123 -28.61 18.99 13.42
C ASN A 123 -27.13 19.40 13.35
N GLY A 124 -26.36 18.84 12.42
CA GLY A 124 -24.91 18.98 12.32
C GLY A 124 -24.11 18.12 13.29
N SER A 125 -24.73 17.23 14.06
CA SER A 125 -23.96 16.22 14.83
C SER A 125 -23.49 15.10 13.90
N LEU A 126 -22.55 14.28 14.35
CA LEU A 126 -22.24 13.03 13.66
C LEU A 126 -23.47 12.10 13.62
N SER A 127 -23.67 11.43 12.50
CA SER A 127 -24.61 10.31 12.36
C SER A 127 -24.07 9.08 13.09
N GLU A 128 -24.87 8.02 13.23
CA GLU A 128 -24.43 6.75 13.83
C GLU A 128 -23.18 6.20 13.12
N GLN A 129 -23.19 6.20 11.79
CA GLN A 129 -22.04 5.82 10.96
C GLN A 129 -20.82 6.70 11.21
N GLY A 130 -21.02 8.01 11.43
CA GLY A 130 -19.94 8.95 11.72
C GLY A 130 -19.33 8.72 13.09
N VAL A 131 -20.16 8.45 14.09
CA VAL A 131 -19.71 8.08 15.44
C VAL A 131 -18.93 6.77 15.37
N HIS A 132 -19.41 5.77 14.62
CA HIS A 132 -18.71 4.50 14.46
C HIS A 132 -17.38 4.64 13.73
N ARG A 133 -17.33 5.45 12.67
CA ARG A 133 -16.09 5.81 11.97
C ARG A 133 -15.09 6.44 12.93
N GLU A 134 -15.46 7.47 13.68
CA GLU A 134 -14.56 8.11 14.64
C GLU A 134 -14.07 7.15 15.73
N GLU A 135 -14.94 6.24 16.21
CA GLU A 135 -14.55 5.17 17.13
C GLU A 135 -13.49 4.26 16.51
N ILE A 136 -13.70 3.79 15.27
CA ILE A 136 -12.73 2.98 14.51
C ILE A 136 -11.39 3.69 14.42
N LEU A 137 -11.39 4.96 13.99
CA LEU A 137 -10.16 5.71 13.76
C LEU A 137 -9.38 5.93 15.06
N ARG A 138 -10.08 6.09 16.19
CA ARG A 138 -9.46 6.27 17.51
C ARG A 138 -8.93 4.96 18.11
N GLU A 139 -9.55 3.83 17.83
CA GLU A 139 -9.23 2.54 18.44
C GLU A 139 -8.20 1.70 17.66
N ARG A 140 -7.56 2.30 16.65
CA ARG A 140 -6.51 1.63 15.88
C ARG A 140 -5.35 1.18 16.76
N PHE A 141 -4.79 0.05 16.36
CA PHE A 141 -3.64 -0.54 17.01
C PHE A 141 -2.37 0.27 16.72
N HIS A 142 -1.51 0.37 17.72
CA HIS A 142 -0.18 0.95 17.61
C HIS A 142 0.83 0.04 18.29
N VAL A 143 2.00 -0.16 17.68
CA VAL A 143 3.05 -1.03 18.25
C VAL A 143 3.54 -0.46 19.59
N LYS A 144 3.63 0.88 19.71
CA LYS A 144 4.01 1.58 20.94
C LYS A 144 3.14 1.24 22.16
N ASN A 145 1.91 0.74 21.95
CA ASN A 145 1.00 0.38 23.04
C ASN A 145 1.34 -0.97 23.68
N ILE A 146 2.13 -1.81 23.00
CA ILE A 146 2.54 -3.13 23.51
C ILE A 146 4.05 -3.23 23.78
N SER A 147 4.84 -2.27 23.29
CA SER A 147 6.29 -2.22 23.51
C SER A 147 6.80 -0.79 23.39
N ASN A 148 7.75 -0.42 24.26
CA ASN A 148 8.47 0.85 24.18
C ASN A 148 9.82 0.72 23.45
N VAL A 149 10.16 -0.47 22.95
CA VAL A 149 11.40 -0.74 22.22
C VAL A 149 11.35 0.00 20.89
N LYS A 150 12.24 0.97 20.69
CA LYS A 150 12.37 1.70 19.43
C LYS A 150 13.35 1.00 18.49
N PHE A 151 13.26 1.28 17.20
CA PHE A 151 14.15 0.69 16.20
C PHE A 151 15.62 0.93 16.54
N LYS A 152 16.00 2.16 16.91
CA LYS A 152 17.39 2.42 17.30
C LYS A 152 17.81 1.52 18.46
N ASP A 153 16.97 1.37 19.49
CA ASP A 153 17.30 0.65 20.73
C ASP A 153 17.39 -0.87 20.49
N ALA A 154 16.49 -1.41 19.66
CA ALA A 154 16.51 -2.82 19.27
C ALA A 154 17.68 -3.19 18.36
N PHE A 155 18.20 -2.25 17.56
CA PHE A 155 19.21 -2.53 16.55
C PHE A 155 20.53 -1.78 16.82
N HIS A 156 20.85 -1.45 18.10
CA HIS A 156 21.97 -0.57 18.51
C HIS A 156 23.31 -1.30 18.80
N SER A 157 24.48 -0.64 18.71
CA SER A 157 25.03 0.02 19.92
C SER A 157 26.27 0.96 19.80
N ASN A 158 26.53 1.71 18.71
CA ASN A 158 27.62 2.74 18.75
C ASN A 158 27.47 3.99 17.83
N CYS A 159 26.31 4.25 17.23
CA CYS A 159 26.19 5.26 16.16
C CYS A 159 25.88 6.71 16.61
N PHE A 160 25.78 7.00 17.92
CA PHE A 160 25.37 8.34 18.38
C PHE A 160 26.52 9.29 18.76
N THR A 161 27.77 8.85 18.68
CA THR A 161 28.93 9.74 18.85
C THR A 161 29.41 10.24 17.50
N GLU A 162 29.02 11.48 17.16
CA GLU A 162 29.69 12.40 16.23
C GLU A 162 30.21 11.82 14.89
N GLY A 163 29.31 11.62 13.92
CA GLY A 163 29.66 11.79 12.50
C GLY A 163 30.37 10.65 11.77
N GLU A 164 30.49 9.44 12.34
CA GLU A 164 31.04 8.27 11.64
C GLU A 164 29.95 7.34 11.07
N PHE A 165 30.12 6.90 9.83
CA PHE A 165 29.20 5.97 9.13
C PHE A 165 29.13 4.61 9.83
N CYS A 166 27.92 4.13 10.12
CA CYS A 166 27.66 2.86 10.80
C CYS A 166 28.12 1.64 9.98
N GLU A 167 29.31 1.06 10.23
CA GLU A 167 29.65 -0.27 9.71
C GLU A 167 29.03 -1.36 10.59
N VAL A 168 27.86 -1.87 10.18
CA VAL A 168 27.24 -3.04 10.81
C VAL A 168 28.00 -4.30 10.37
N ASN A 169 28.61 -4.98 11.33
CA ASN A 169 29.24 -6.28 11.11
C ASN A 169 28.14 -7.33 10.88
N ARG A 170 27.97 -7.79 9.64
CA ARG A 170 26.91 -8.74 9.20
C ARG A 170 26.82 -10.05 10.00
N ASN A 171 27.85 -10.38 10.77
CA ASN A 171 27.97 -11.65 11.47
C ASN A 171 27.60 -11.61 12.97
N ASN A 172 27.18 -10.46 13.52
CA ASN A 172 26.96 -10.34 14.98
C ASN A 172 25.80 -9.41 15.37
N ILE A 173 24.61 -9.64 14.80
CA ILE A 173 23.39 -8.82 15.00
C ILE A 173 22.72 -9.06 16.37
N TYR A 174 23.30 -9.82 17.33
CA TYR A 174 22.53 -10.24 18.52
C TYR A 174 23.34 -10.29 19.82
N GLN A 175 24.15 -9.28 20.13
CA GLN A 175 24.66 -9.10 21.50
C GLN A 175 23.82 -8.05 22.23
N ASP A 176 22.93 -8.52 23.10
CA ASP A 176 22.07 -7.79 24.04
C ASP A 176 21.05 -6.80 23.44
N GLU A 177 20.46 -7.14 22.28
CA GLU A 177 19.32 -6.39 21.72
C GLU A 177 18.04 -6.63 22.54
N GLU A 178 17.32 -5.54 22.88
CA GLU A 178 15.97 -5.66 23.45
C GLU A 178 15.08 -6.44 22.49
N LYS A 179 14.47 -7.53 22.98
CA LYS A 179 13.65 -8.41 22.14
C LYS A 179 12.46 -7.62 21.55
N LEU A 180 12.38 -7.58 20.22
CA LEU A 180 11.25 -7.00 19.50
C LEU A 180 9.91 -7.59 19.97
N PRO A 181 8.84 -6.77 20.08
CA PRO A 181 7.51 -7.32 20.28
C PRO A 181 7.15 -8.22 19.11
N GLU A 182 6.46 -9.32 19.40
CA GLU A 182 5.97 -10.25 18.38
C GLU A 182 4.51 -9.94 18.03
N CYS A 183 4.14 -10.18 16.76
CA CYS A 183 2.76 -10.25 16.33
C CYS A 183 1.96 -11.21 17.23
N GLU A 184 0.69 -10.90 17.47
CA GLU A 184 -0.23 -11.84 18.12
C GLU A 184 -0.36 -13.11 17.27
N LYS A 185 -0.34 -14.27 17.93
CA LYS A 185 -0.42 -15.58 17.28
C LYS A 185 -1.63 -16.33 17.81
N LEU A 186 -2.49 -16.79 16.91
CA LEU A 186 -3.66 -17.60 17.21
C LEU A 186 -3.49 -19.01 16.65
N GLU A 187 -3.77 -20.01 17.47
CA GLU A 187 -3.68 -21.44 17.07
C GLU A 187 -4.89 -21.91 16.25
N SER A 188 -5.94 -21.08 16.14
CA SER A 188 -7.15 -21.35 15.38
C SER A 188 -7.72 -20.08 14.76
N LEU A 189 -8.45 -20.23 13.66
CA LEU A 189 -9.21 -19.13 13.07
C LEU A 189 -10.34 -18.70 14.03
N PRO A 190 -10.44 -17.40 14.39
CA PRO A 190 -11.58 -16.87 15.12
C PRO A 190 -12.86 -16.86 14.26
N SER A 191 -13.99 -16.47 14.84
CA SER A 191 -15.18 -16.19 14.03
C SER A 191 -14.94 -14.97 13.11
N LYS A 192 -15.75 -14.82 12.06
CA LYS A 192 -15.69 -13.65 11.17
C LYS A 192 -15.87 -12.33 11.94
N ASP A 193 -16.84 -12.30 12.85
CA ASP A 193 -17.12 -11.10 13.65
C ASP A 193 -15.97 -10.78 14.60
N GLU A 194 -15.39 -11.81 15.24
CA GLU A 194 -14.23 -11.64 16.10
C GLU A 194 -13.02 -11.15 15.31
N PHE A 195 -12.78 -11.71 14.12
CA PHE A 195 -11.71 -11.27 13.25
C PHE A 195 -11.85 -9.80 12.86
N PHE A 196 -13.05 -9.39 12.44
CA PHE A 196 -13.35 -8.01 12.11
C PHE A 196 -13.08 -7.07 13.28
N HIS A 197 -13.69 -7.31 14.45
CA HIS A 197 -13.63 -6.38 15.58
C HIS A 197 -12.26 -6.34 16.27
N LYS A 198 -11.48 -7.43 16.24
CA LYS A 198 -10.17 -7.48 16.90
C LYS A 198 -9.01 -7.09 15.99
N PHE A 199 -9.13 -7.34 14.68
CA PHE A 199 -8.00 -7.21 13.75
C PHE A 199 -8.28 -6.21 12.63
N VAL A 200 -9.30 -6.44 11.79
CA VAL A 200 -9.59 -5.56 10.64
C VAL A 200 -9.93 -4.13 11.08
N LYS A 201 -10.95 -3.99 11.94
CA LYS A 201 -11.42 -2.71 12.49
C LYS A 201 -10.30 -1.95 13.20
N LYS A 202 -9.33 -2.67 13.78
CA LYS A 202 -8.21 -2.08 14.54
C LYS A 202 -6.94 -1.88 13.72
N SER A 203 -6.91 -2.26 12.44
CA SER A 203 -5.67 -2.33 11.66
C SER A 203 -4.56 -3.06 12.42
N LYS A 204 -4.86 -4.26 12.95
CA LYS A 204 -3.94 -5.02 13.80
C LYS A 204 -3.45 -6.29 13.08
N PRO A 205 -2.14 -6.44 12.84
CA PRO A 205 -1.56 -7.67 12.31
C PRO A 205 -1.76 -8.86 13.25
N VAL A 206 -1.99 -10.04 12.69
CA VAL A 206 -2.11 -11.30 13.44
C VAL A 206 -1.66 -12.49 12.62
N ILE A 207 -1.06 -13.48 13.28
CA ILE A 207 -0.64 -14.73 12.66
C ILE A 207 -1.60 -15.85 13.08
N PHE A 208 -2.15 -16.57 12.11
CA PHE A 208 -2.87 -17.81 12.33
C PHE A 208 -1.92 -18.99 12.09
N LYS A 209 -1.64 -19.74 13.15
CA LYS A 209 -0.60 -20.75 13.12
C LYS A 209 -1.06 -22.06 12.51
N SER A 210 -0.27 -22.57 11.57
CA SER A 210 -0.42 -23.92 10.99
C SER A 210 -1.82 -24.23 10.43
N ILE A 211 -2.61 -23.23 10.06
CA ILE A 211 -3.98 -23.39 9.55
C ILE A 211 -4.03 -23.84 8.08
N LEU A 212 -2.91 -23.77 7.36
CA LEU A 212 -2.83 -24.13 5.94
C LEU A 212 -2.44 -25.59 5.69
N ARG A 213 -2.13 -26.36 6.74
CA ARG A 213 -1.47 -27.68 6.61
C ARG A 213 -2.31 -28.72 5.87
N ASP A 214 -3.61 -28.52 5.78
CA ASP A 214 -4.55 -29.36 5.03
C ASP A 214 -4.69 -28.96 3.55
N TRP A 215 -4.08 -27.85 3.12
CA TRP A 215 -4.11 -27.43 1.72
C TRP A 215 -3.41 -28.47 0.84
N PRO A 216 -4.01 -28.86 -0.30
CA PRO A 216 -3.36 -29.75 -1.26
C PRO A 216 -1.97 -29.27 -1.69
N ALA A 217 -1.73 -27.94 -1.68
CA ALA A 217 -0.42 -27.34 -1.95
C ALA A 217 0.73 -27.95 -1.13
N PHE A 218 0.52 -28.28 0.16
CA PHE A 218 1.55 -28.84 1.04
C PHE A 218 2.02 -30.24 0.63
N THR A 219 1.19 -30.99 -0.08
CA THR A 219 1.52 -32.35 -0.53
C THR A 219 1.88 -32.41 -2.00
N LYS A 220 1.33 -31.50 -2.83
CA LYS A 220 1.51 -31.52 -4.29
C LYS A 220 2.66 -30.67 -4.79
N TRP A 221 2.87 -29.46 -4.24
CA TRP A 221 3.71 -28.44 -4.87
C TRP A 221 5.22 -28.66 -4.66
N SER A 222 5.71 -29.84 -4.96
CA SER A 222 7.14 -30.15 -5.01
C SER A 222 7.80 -29.54 -6.26
N ASN A 223 9.13 -29.38 -6.26
CA ASN A 223 9.86 -28.93 -7.45
C ASN A 223 9.64 -29.87 -8.64
N ALA A 224 9.56 -31.18 -8.39
CA ALA A 224 9.29 -32.18 -9.43
C ALA A 224 7.92 -31.94 -10.08
N TYR A 225 6.87 -31.78 -9.26
CA TYR A 225 5.53 -31.48 -9.75
C TYR A 225 5.45 -30.16 -10.53
N LEU A 226 6.02 -29.09 -9.98
CA LEU A 226 6.02 -27.77 -10.63
C LEU A 226 6.78 -27.83 -11.97
N ARG A 227 7.88 -28.57 -12.02
CA ARG A 227 8.66 -28.78 -13.26
C ARG A 227 7.89 -29.62 -14.28
N GLU A 228 7.28 -30.72 -13.87
CA GLU A 228 6.51 -31.59 -14.76
C GLU A 228 5.30 -30.85 -15.34
N THR A 229 4.61 -30.07 -14.51
CA THR A 229 3.35 -29.41 -14.88
C THR A 229 3.58 -28.10 -15.64
N PHE A 230 4.52 -27.27 -15.18
CA PHE A 230 4.72 -25.90 -15.69
C PHE A 230 6.06 -25.67 -16.35
N GLY A 231 6.93 -26.69 -16.42
CA GLY A 231 8.33 -26.53 -16.82
C GLY A 231 8.56 -25.85 -18.17
N GLN A 232 7.61 -25.93 -19.10
CA GLN A 232 7.66 -25.29 -20.42
C GLN A 232 6.94 -23.93 -20.49
N LYS A 233 6.21 -23.52 -19.45
CA LYS A 233 5.59 -22.19 -19.40
C LYS A 233 6.68 -21.13 -19.40
N HIS A 234 6.51 -20.12 -20.25
CA HIS A 234 7.38 -18.97 -20.29
C HIS A 234 6.95 -18.00 -19.20
N ILE A 235 7.90 -17.63 -18.35
CA ILE A 235 7.68 -16.72 -17.24
C ILE A 235 8.73 -15.61 -17.26
N ARG A 236 8.39 -14.51 -16.60
CA ARG A 236 9.35 -13.47 -16.23
C ARG A 236 9.67 -13.62 -14.75
N PHE A 237 10.95 -13.77 -14.41
CA PHE A 237 11.43 -13.78 -13.03
C PHE A 237 12.54 -12.75 -12.85
N GLN A 238 12.89 -12.46 -11.60
CA GLN A 238 13.76 -11.36 -11.24
C GLN A 238 15.06 -11.88 -10.63
N MET A 239 16.19 -11.31 -11.01
CA MET A 239 17.50 -11.66 -10.46
C MET A 239 18.16 -10.46 -9.78
N SER A 240 18.83 -10.72 -8.67
CA SER A 240 19.60 -9.71 -7.93
C SER A 240 20.97 -10.26 -7.53
N PRO A 241 21.99 -9.41 -7.31
CA PRO A 241 23.33 -9.87 -6.93
C PRO A 241 23.37 -10.46 -5.51
N ASN A 242 22.59 -9.90 -4.58
CA ASN A 242 22.73 -10.16 -3.14
C ASN A 242 21.43 -10.63 -2.47
N GLY A 243 20.39 -10.97 -3.25
CA GLY A 243 19.09 -11.34 -2.69
C GLY A 243 18.24 -10.16 -2.24
N ASP A 244 18.71 -8.92 -2.36
CA ASP A 244 17.90 -7.73 -2.13
C ASP A 244 17.06 -7.43 -3.37
N TYR A 245 15.75 -7.26 -3.17
CA TYR A 245 14.78 -6.89 -4.19
C TYR A 245 14.18 -5.54 -3.78
N GLU A 246 14.24 -4.56 -4.69
CA GLU A 246 13.69 -3.20 -4.49
C GLU A 246 14.43 -2.38 -3.44
N GLY A 247 15.76 -2.52 -3.40
CA GLY A 247 16.64 -1.72 -2.55
C GLY A 247 16.85 -0.30 -3.07
N VAL A 248 17.32 0.58 -2.19
CA VAL A 248 17.62 1.97 -2.53
C VAL A 248 19.13 2.18 -2.58
N GLU A 249 19.61 2.85 -3.61
CA GLU A 249 21.03 3.14 -3.83
C GLU A 249 21.25 4.61 -4.19
N PRO A 250 22.43 5.18 -3.90
CA PRO A 250 22.81 6.49 -4.42
C PRO A 250 22.80 6.53 -5.95
N LEU A 251 22.20 7.58 -6.51
CA LEU A 251 22.18 7.85 -7.95
C LEU A 251 23.59 7.97 -8.54
N SER A 252 24.58 8.35 -7.75
CA SER A 252 25.99 8.42 -8.17
C SER A 252 26.55 7.07 -8.63
N LEU A 253 26.00 5.95 -8.13
CA LEU A 253 26.37 4.60 -8.60
C LEU A 253 25.84 4.30 -10.03
N TRP A 254 25.01 5.18 -10.57
CA TRP A 254 24.32 5.06 -11.85
C TRP A 254 24.70 6.17 -12.85
N GLU A 255 25.78 6.94 -12.61
CA GLU A 255 26.15 8.12 -13.41
C GLU A 255 26.39 7.86 -14.91
N ASN A 256 26.82 6.65 -15.29
CA ASN A 256 27.00 6.26 -16.70
C ASN A 256 25.77 5.55 -17.29
N ALA A 257 24.62 5.64 -16.62
CA ALA A 257 23.38 5.09 -17.15
C ALA A 257 22.85 5.93 -18.31
N ILE A 258 22.20 5.26 -19.25
CA ILE A 258 21.31 5.93 -20.20
C ILE A 258 20.18 6.52 -19.36
N ARG A 259 20.09 7.85 -19.37
CA ARG A 259 18.97 8.60 -18.80
C ARG A 259 18.03 8.90 -19.96
N ASP A 260 16.79 8.47 -19.85
CA ASP A 260 15.78 8.95 -20.78
C ASP A 260 15.46 10.40 -20.36
N GLU A 261 15.64 11.40 -21.24
CA GLU A 261 15.75 12.83 -20.87
C GLU A 261 14.44 13.54 -20.46
N LEU A 262 13.39 12.82 -20.02
CA LEU A 262 12.03 13.36 -19.87
C LEU A 262 11.57 13.56 -18.42
N VAL A 263 12.41 13.28 -17.41
CA VAL A 263 11.99 13.31 -16.00
C VAL A 263 12.58 14.49 -15.24
N ASN A 264 11.70 15.38 -14.77
CA ASN A 264 12.05 16.38 -13.77
C ASN A 264 12.05 15.73 -12.37
N THR A 265 13.25 15.43 -11.87
CA THR A 265 13.46 14.87 -10.52
C THR A 265 13.52 15.93 -9.42
N ASP A 266 13.52 17.23 -9.75
CA ASP A 266 13.78 18.32 -8.77
C ASP A 266 12.72 18.40 -7.66
N ASN A 267 11.53 17.85 -7.92
CA ASN A 267 10.43 17.82 -6.97
C ASN A 267 10.37 16.52 -6.14
N LEU A 268 11.26 15.54 -6.39
CA LEU A 268 11.31 14.33 -5.58
C LEU A 268 11.89 14.64 -4.20
N PRO A 269 11.42 13.95 -3.14
CA PRO A 269 11.96 14.13 -1.80
C PRO A 269 13.42 13.66 -1.67
N PHE A 270 13.84 12.69 -2.50
CA PHE A 270 15.18 12.11 -2.47
C PHE A 270 15.77 11.99 -3.89
N PRO A 271 16.11 13.11 -4.56
CA PRO A 271 16.54 13.11 -5.96
C PRO A 271 17.93 12.49 -6.17
N ASP A 272 18.71 12.34 -5.11
CA ASP A 272 20.04 11.70 -5.11
C ASP A 272 19.99 10.19 -4.90
N LEU A 273 18.79 9.61 -4.73
CA LEU A 273 18.56 8.19 -4.53
C LEU A 273 17.73 7.58 -5.65
N VAL A 274 17.96 6.30 -5.93
CA VAL A 274 17.14 5.51 -6.86
C VAL A 274 16.66 4.22 -6.23
N LEU A 275 15.42 3.84 -6.55
CA LEU A 275 14.88 2.52 -6.28
C LEU A 275 15.40 1.52 -7.32
N VAL A 276 16.15 0.53 -6.86
CA VAL A 276 16.77 -0.48 -7.71
C VAL A 276 15.78 -1.60 -8.01
N ARG A 277 15.25 -1.60 -9.24
CA ARG A 277 14.52 -2.74 -9.78
C ARG A 277 15.49 -3.87 -10.15
N PRO A 278 15.18 -5.12 -9.75
CA PRO A 278 16.00 -6.28 -10.07
C PRO A 278 16.09 -6.51 -11.58
N ALA A 279 17.05 -7.33 -12.01
CA ALA A 279 17.25 -7.62 -13.41
C ALA A 279 16.16 -8.59 -13.91
N PRO A 280 15.32 -8.20 -14.87
CA PRO A 280 14.27 -9.07 -15.38
C PRO A 280 14.85 -10.13 -16.32
N VAL A 281 14.32 -11.33 -16.19
CA VAL A 281 14.70 -12.49 -16.99
C VAL A 281 13.46 -13.15 -17.54
N ASN A 282 13.45 -13.36 -18.86
CA ASN A 282 12.44 -14.18 -19.51
C ASN A 282 13.02 -15.57 -19.78
N GLY A 283 12.30 -16.60 -19.40
CA GLY A 283 12.73 -17.99 -19.61
C GLY A 283 11.62 -18.97 -19.30
N THR A 284 11.89 -20.25 -19.52
CA THR A 284 10.94 -21.29 -19.11
C THR A 284 10.99 -21.48 -17.60
N PHE A 285 9.88 -21.94 -17.02
CA PHE A 285 9.80 -22.24 -15.59
C PHE A 285 10.87 -23.27 -15.16
N SER A 286 11.22 -24.22 -16.04
CA SER A 286 12.31 -25.18 -15.77
C SER A 286 13.66 -24.49 -15.58
N ILE A 287 14.00 -23.48 -16.41
CA ILE A 287 15.25 -22.73 -16.28
C ILE A 287 15.30 -22.01 -14.94
N PHE A 288 14.19 -21.41 -14.52
CA PHE A 288 14.08 -20.77 -13.21
C PHE A 288 14.29 -21.79 -12.08
N LEU A 289 13.65 -22.97 -12.15
CA LEU A 289 13.84 -24.04 -11.17
C LEU A 289 15.30 -24.55 -11.14
N ASP A 290 15.96 -24.66 -12.29
CA ASP A 290 17.37 -25.05 -12.38
C ASP A 290 18.29 -24.02 -11.70
N ILE A 291 17.98 -22.73 -11.85
CA ILE A 291 18.73 -21.65 -11.20
C ILE A 291 18.58 -21.74 -9.67
N ILE A 292 17.36 -21.83 -9.13
CA ILE A 292 17.19 -21.91 -7.67
C ILE A 292 17.80 -23.21 -7.11
N GLU A 293 17.68 -24.34 -7.82
CA GLU A 293 18.32 -25.59 -7.40
C GLU A 293 19.85 -25.49 -7.42
N GLY A 294 20.42 -24.81 -8.42
CA GLY A 294 21.85 -24.57 -8.53
C GLY A 294 22.37 -23.67 -7.40
N LEU A 295 21.63 -22.62 -7.07
CA LEU A 295 21.92 -21.74 -5.93
C LEU A 295 21.89 -22.52 -4.62
N SER A 296 20.84 -23.31 -4.42
CA SER A 296 20.65 -24.13 -3.23
C SER A 296 21.69 -25.23 -3.04
N LYS A 297 22.25 -25.75 -4.13
CA LYS A 297 23.36 -26.72 -4.13
C LYS A 297 24.75 -26.04 -4.07
N GLY A 298 24.80 -24.71 -4.15
CA GLY A 298 26.05 -23.93 -4.21
C GLY A 298 26.83 -24.08 -5.52
N THR A 299 26.22 -24.65 -6.57
CA THR A 299 26.84 -24.73 -7.90
C THR A 299 26.71 -23.43 -8.68
N LEU A 300 25.74 -22.60 -8.29
CA LEU A 300 25.62 -21.20 -8.68
C LEU A 300 25.82 -20.32 -7.43
N THR A 301 26.50 -19.20 -7.61
CA THR A 301 26.82 -18.23 -6.55
C THR A 301 26.78 -16.82 -7.13
N ASN A 302 26.78 -15.80 -6.26
CA ASN A 302 26.84 -14.37 -6.60
C ASN A 302 25.57 -13.80 -7.26
N PHE A 303 24.43 -14.48 -7.13
CA PHE A 303 23.11 -13.95 -7.46
C PHE A 303 22.01 -14.73 -6.74
N SER A 304 20.82 -14.16 -6.73
CA SER A 304 19.56 -14.76 -6.27
C SER A 304 18.52 -14.67 -7.38
N ALA A 305 17.52 -15.55 -7.34
CA ALA A 305 16.42 -15.58 -8.30
C ALA A 305 15.07 -15.64 -7.59
N TYR A 306 14.13 -14.83 -8.04
CA TYR A 306 12.82 -14.68 -7.40
C TYR A 306 11.73 -14.55 -8.46
N PHE A 307 10.79 -15.49 -8.44
CA PHE A 307 9.50 -15.37 -9.10
C PHE A 307 8.54 -14.68 -8.10
N GLN A 308 8.48 -13.35 -8.19
CA GLN A 308 7.77 -12.45 -7.25
C GLN A 308 6.59 -11.77 -7.93
N TYR A 309 5.60 -11.34 -7.14
CA TYR A 309 4.38 -10.66 -7.62
C TYR A 309 3.73 -11.34 -8.84
N SER A 310 3.77 -12.67 -8.87
CA SER A 310 3.38 -13.43 -10.06
C SER A 310 1.96 -13.97 -9.89
N SER A 311 1.04 -13.49 -10.73
CA SER A 311 -0.37 -13.87 -10.67
C SER A 311 -0.57 -15.38 -10.93
N ILE A 312 -1.09 -16.09 -9.94
CA ILE A 312 -1.46 -17.50 -10.10
C ILE A 312 -2.54 -17.66 -11.17
N PRO A 313 -3.67 -16.90 -11.16
CA PRO A 313 -4.69 -17.03 -12.20
C PRO A 313 -4.18 -16.82 -13.63
N GLU A 314 -3.22 -15.91 -13.83
CA GLU A 314 -2.67 -15.62 -15.16
C GLU A 314 -1.64 -16.67 -15.60
N TYR A 315 -0.65 -16.97 -14.76
CA TYR A 315 0.50 -17.78 -15.16
C TYR A 315 0.35 -19.26 -14.80
N LEU A 316 -0.29 -19.58 -13.67
CA LEU A 316 -0.34 -20.91 -13.07
C LEU A 316 -1.75 -21.30 -12.56
N PRO A 317 -2.84 -21.10 -13.34
CA PRO A 317 -4.22 -21.20 -12.84
C PRO A 317 -4.56 -22.57 -12.25
N GLU A 318 -3.88 -23.63 -12.68
CA GLU A 318 -4.06 -24.99 -12.17
C GLU A 318 -3.71 -25.12 -10.68
N LEU A 319 -2.93 -24.18 -10.13
CA LEU A 319 -2.57 -24.11 -8.72
C LEU A 319 -3.70 -23.59 -7.83
N GLU A 320 -4.63 -22.79 -8.36
CA GLU A 320 -5.67 -22.12 -7.54
C GLU A 320 -6.55 -23.12 -6.79
N LYS A 321 -6.87 -24.26 -7.43
CA LYS A 321 -7.66 -25.36 -6.83
C LYS A 321 -7.00 -26.06 -5.63
N ASP A 322 -5.70 -25.86 -5.44
CA ASP A 322 -4.94 -26.44 -4.34
C ASP A 322 -4.87 -25.50 -3.12
N LEU A 323 -5.53 -24.35 -3.19
CA LEU A 323 -5.63 -23.35 -2.13
C LEU A 323 -7.07 -23.30 -1.59
N ARG A 324 -7.23 -23.00 -0.29
CA ARG A 324 -8.54 -22.91 0.37
C ARG A 324 -8.79 -21.48 0.87
N GLU A 325 -8.95 -20.57 -0.07
CA GLU A 325 -9.32 -19.17 0.19
C GLU A 325 -10.63 -19.07 1.00
N ASP A 326 -11.54 -20.04 0.83
CA ASP A 326 -12.82 -20.13 1.52
C ASP A 326 -12.69 -20.25 3.06
N LEU A 327 -11.50 -20.59 3.57
CA LEU A 327 -11.22 -20.58 5.02
C LEU A 327 -10.90 -19.17 5.55
N LEU A 328 -10.48 -18.24 4.69
CA LEU A 328 -10.02 -16.90 5.07
C LEU A 328 -11.19 -15.91 5.12
N PHE A 329 -12.13 -16.16 6.04
CA PHE A 329 -13.24 -15.24 6.37
C PHE A 329 -14.08 -14.81 5.15
N PRO A 330 -14.67 -15.77 4.40
CA PRO A 330 -15.31 -15.49 3.12
C PRO A 330 -16.43 -14.46 3.23
N GLY A 331 -16.37 -13.44 2.37
CA GLY A 331 -17.36 -12.35 2.30
C GLY A 331 -17.22 -11.28 3.38
N LEU A 332 -16.16 -11.29 4.19
CA LEU A 332 -15.82 -10.14 5.05
C LEU A 332 -15.05 -9.08 4.27
N LEU A 333 -13.87 -9.47 3.77
CA LEU A 333 -13.10 -8.64 2.84
C LEU A 333 -13.64 -8.87 1.44
N ILE A 334 -13.89 -7.78 0.73
CA ILE A 334 -14.53 -7.83 -0.58
C ILE A 334 -13.49 -7.76 -1.69
N ASN A 335 -13.89 -8.22 -2.87
CA ASN A 335 -13.17 -7.99 -4.13
C ASN A 335 -11.67 -8.36 -4.06
N ARG A 336 -11.36 -9.67 -4.08
CA ARG A 336 -9.98 -10.14 -4.24
C ARG A 336 -9.39 -9.51 -5.51
N GLN A 337 -8.36 -8.68 -5.34
CA GLN A 337 -7.65 -8.01 -6.42
C GLN A 337 -6.62 -8.97 -7.03
N GLU A 338 -5.79 -9.57 -6.19
CA GLU A 338 -4.66 -10.39 -6.63
C GLU A 338 -4.55 -11.70 -5.85
N LEU A 339 -4.00 -12.70 -6.52
CA LEU A 339 -3.54 -13.95 -5.92
C LEU A 339 -2.14 -14.24 -6.46
N ASN A 340 -1.13 -13.95 -5.67
CA ASN A 340 0.27 -14.04 -6.11
C ASN A 340 0.98 -15.26 -5.54
N ILE A 341 1.91 -15.80 -6.33
CA ILE A 341 2.92 -16.76 -5.88
C ILE A 341 4.26 -16.05 -5.68
N TRP A 342 4.99 -16.50 -4.66
CA TRP A 342 6.33 -16.03 -4.30
C TRP A 342 7.25 -17.23 -4.18
N LEU A 343 8.14 -17.44 -5.14
CA LEU A 343 9.04 -18.59 -5.16
C LEU A 343 10.48 -18.13 -5.40
N SER A 344 11.39 -18.49 -4.50
CA SER A 344 12.81 -18.13 -4.61
C SER A 344 13.74 -19.21 -4.06
N ASP A 345 15.05 -19.01 -4.21
CA ASP A 345 16.09 -19.80 -3.52
C ASP A 345 16.03 -19.66 -1.99
N GLY A 346 15.25 -18.72 -1.48
CA GLY A 346 15.02 -18.50 -0.06
C GLY A 346 16.02 -17.57 0.60
N HIS A 347 16.97 -16.97 -0.12
CA HIS A 347 17.84 -15.92 0.44
C HIS A 347 17.43 -14.52 -0.04
N THR A 348 16.11 -14.26 -0.10
CA THR A 348 15.55 -13.02 -0.66
C THR A 348 15.05 -12.06 0.42
N ARG A 349 15.28 -10.77 0.23
CA ARG A 349 14.79 -9.67 1.06
C ARG A 349 14.01 -8.69 0.20
N GLY A 350 12.71 -8.57 0.43
CA GLY A 350 11.89 -7.48 -0.11
C GLY A 350 11.96 -6.30 0.85
N LYS A 351 12.40 -5.14 0.36
CA LYS A 351 12.78 -3.96 1.16
C LYS A 351 11.58 -3.22 1.73
N LEU A 352 11.83 -2.30 2.67
CA LEU A 352 10.78 -1.62 3.43
C LEU A 352 9.82 -0.80 2.54
N HIS A 353 8.56 -1.24 2.49
CA HIS A 353 7.46 -0.63 1.73
C HIS A 353 6.12 -0.89 2.42
N PHE A 354 5.03 -0.37 1.87
CA PHE A 354 3.68 -0.78 2.23
C PHE A 354 2.89 -1.11 0.96
N ASP A 355 1.81 -1.87 1.14
CA ASP A 355 0.82 -2.14 0.09
C ASP A 355 -0.53 -1.53 0.50
N ASP A 356 -1.34 -1.11 -0.45
CA ASP A 356 -2.69 -0.60 -0.27
C ASP A 356 -3.76 -1.73 -0.32
N TYR A 357 -3.42 -2.90 0.23
CA TYR A 357 -4.29 -4.08 0.24
C TYR A 357 -4.42 -4.70 1.62
N GLU A 358 -5.59 -5.26 1.93
CA GLU A 358 -5.67 -6.24 3.02
C GLU A 358 -5.00 -7.53 2.54
N ASN A 359 -3.93 -7.94 3.22
CA ASN A 359 -3.05 -8.99 2.75
C ASN A 359 -3.09 -10.22 3.67
N PHE A 360 -3.43 -11.38 3.11
CA PHE A 360 -3.17 -12.67 3.76
C PHE A 360 -1.94 -13.32 3.15
N LEU A 361 -0.80 -13.22 3.83
CA LEU A 361 0.46 -13.84 3.43
C LEU A 361 0.55 -15.25 4.00
N CYS A 362 0.49 -16.24 3.12
CA CYS A 362 0.41 -17.66 3.44
C CYS A 362 1.77 -18.35 3.19
N GLN A 363 2.43 -18.81 4.24
CA GLN A 363 3.77 -19.41 4.16
C GLN A 363 3.67 -20.93 3.89
N ILE A 364 4.06 -21.36 2.69
CA ILE A 364 3.91 -22.77 2.24
C ILE A 364 5.18 -23.58 2.48
N SER A 365 6.36 -23.07 2.12
CA SER A 365 7.63 -23.76 2.30
C SER A 365 8.76 -22.80 2.67
N GLY A 366 9.51 -23.12 3.72
CA GLY A 366 10.51 -22.26 4.32
C GLY A 366 9.91 -21.33 5.37
N LYS A 367 10.61 -20.23 5.65
CA LYS A 367 10.23 -19.27 6.69
C LYS A 367 10.25 -17.85 6.11
N LYS A 368 9.40 -16.96 6.61
CA LYS A 368 9.49 -15.52 6.34
C LYS A 368 9.57 -14.76 7.66
N GLU A 369 10.59 -13.93 7.81
CA GLU A 369 10.64 -12.93 8.86
C GLU A 369 10.11 -11.62 8.28
N VAL A 370 9.09 -11.06 8.92
CA VAL A 370 8.45 -9.82 8.50
C VAL A 370 8.59 -8.82 9.64
N ILE A 371 9.38 -7.76 9.43
CA ILE A 371 9.50 -6.66 10.38
C ILE A 371 8.57 -5.56 9.92
N MET A 372 7.61 -5.18 10.77
CA MET A 372 6.51 -4.30 10.42
C MET A 372 6.50 -3.01 11.26
N PHE A 373 5.95 -1.93 10.71
CA PHE A 373 5.73 -0.65 11.38
C PHE A 373 4.32 -0.13 11.09
N ASP A 374 3.66 0.42 12.11
CA ASP A 374 2.28 0.88 11.96
C ASP A 374 2.18 2.15 11.08
N PRO A 375 1.13 2.28 10.26
CA PRO A 375 0.97 3.36 9.27
C PRO A 375 0.60 4.73 9.84
N ASN A 376 0.65 4.93 11.17
CA ASN A 376 0.16 6.17 11.78
C ASN A 376 1.20 7.30 11.78
N ASN A 377 2.50 6.99 11.64
CA ASN A 377 3.58 7.99 11.63
C ASN A 377 4.49 7.84 10.40
N ASN A 378 3.91 7.88 9.20
CA ASN A 378 4.65 7.61 7.95
C ASN A 378 5.83 8.55 7.69
N HIS A 379 5.82 9.77 8.24
CA HIS A 379 6.96 10.68 8.19
C HIS A 379 8.23 10.11 8.85
N GLN A 380 8.09 9.24 9.85
CA GLN A 380 9.23 8.54 10.46
C GLN A 380 9.83 7.46 9.53
N LEU A 381 9.03 6.99 8.57
CA LEU A 381 9.41 6.01 7.55
C LEU A 381 9.92 6.68 6.27
N TYR A 382 9.90 8.02 6.20
CA TYR A 382 10.36 8.80 5.05
C TYR A 382 9.64 8.42 3.74
N GLU A 383 8.31 8.26 3.83
CA GLU A 383 7.46 7.98 2.67
C GLU A 383 7.70 8.97 1.52
N GLY A 384 8.04 8.45 0.35
CA GLY A 384 8.24 9.29 -0.82
C GLY A 384 8.37 8.50 -2.11
N HIS A 385 8.11 9.18 -3.22
CA HIS A 385 8.45 8.66 -4.53
C HIS A 385 9.96 8.63 -4.71
N LEU A 386 10.45 7.53 -5.28
CA LEU A 386 11.83 7.36 -5.68
C LEU A 386 11.89 7.15 -7.19
N GLN A 387 12.90 7.76 -7.83
CA GLN A 387 13.19 7.44 -9.22
C GLN A 387 13.65 6.00 -9.32
N GLU A 388 13.08 5.25 -10.26
CA GLU A 388 13.43 3.84 -10.43
C GLU A 388 14.66 3.67 -11.33
N ALA A 389 15.44 2.61 -11.11
CA ALA A 389 16.56 2.24 -11.96
C ALA A 389 16.63 0.71 -12.08
N THR A 390 16.83 0.19 -13.29
CA THR A 390 16.75 -1.26 -13.54
C THR A 390 18.12 -1.88 -13.71
N LEU A 391 18.42 -2.90 -12.91
CA LEU A 391 19.64 -3.68 -13.07
C LEU A 391 19.63 -4.45 -14.39
N ASN A 392 20.78 -4.50 -15.04
CA ASN A 392 20.98 -5.33 -16.23
C ASN A 392 21.88 -6.51 -15.88
N LEU A 393 21.49 -7.72 -16.29
CA LEU A 393 22.26 -8.93 -16.09
C LEU A 393 23.01 -9.32 -17.37
N ASN A 394 24.33 -9.48 -17.27
CA ASN A 394 25.11 -10.18 -18.28
C ASN A 394 25.18 -11.67 -17.93
N TRP A 395 24.46 -12.50 -18.68
CA TRP A 395 24.39 -13.95 -18.46
C TRP A 395 25.73 -14.67 -18.60
N THR A 396 26.57 -14.25 -19.55
CA THR A 396 27.84 -14.90 -19.83
C THR A 396 28.83 -14.68 -18.69
N THR A 397 28.89 -13.46 -18.16
CA THR A 397 29.81 -13.09 -17.07
C THR A 397 29.18 -13.21 -15.69
N LYS A 398 27.86 -13.46 -15.60
CA LYS A 398 27.08 -13.50 -14.36
C LYS A 398 27.24 -12.22 -13.52
N SER A 399 27.28 -11.07 -14.19
CA SER A 399 27.51 -9.78 -13.55
C SER A 399 26.36 -8.82 -13.79
N PHE A 400 26.12 -7.94 -12.82
CA PHE A 400 25.06 -6.92 -12.87
C PHE A 400 25.65 -5.55 -13.20
N HIS A 401 24.90 -4.76 -13.95
CA HIS A 401 25.29 -3.43 -14.37
C HIS A 401 24.21 -2.40 -14.09
N ARG A 402 24.63 -1.22 -13.62
CA ARG A 402 23.81 -0.03 -13.32
C ARG A 402 23.83 0.91 -14.51
N ARG A 403 23.05 0.59 -15.54
CA ARG A 403 23.10 1.27 -16.85
C ARG A 403 21.80 1.94 -17.27
N HIS A 404 20.74 1.78 -16.49
CA HIS A 404 19.42 2.25 -16.86
C HIS A 404 18.74 2.90 -15.66
N VAL A 405 18.60 4.22 -15.71
CA VAL A 405 17.76 4.96 -14.77
C VAL A 405 16.44 5.20 -15.51
N ASN A 406 15.36 4.68 -14.94
CA ASN A 406 14.05 4.71 -15.57
C ASN A 406 13.44 6.11 -15.47
N ASN A 407 12.50 6.37 -16.38
CA ASN A 407 11.70 7.59 -16.37
C ASN A 407 10.41 7.50 -15.56
N VAL A 408 10.41 6.65 -14.54
CA VAL A 408 9.24 6.36 -13.72
C VAL A 408 9.57 6.63 -12.26
N THR A 409 8.63 7.25 -11.55
CA THR A 409 8.73 7.55 -10.11
C THR A 409 7.53 7.03 -9.34
N ASN A 410 6.78 6.06 -9.86
CA ASN A 410 5.48 5.70 -9.32
C ASN A 410 5.58 4.90 -8.01
N ALA A 411 6.75 4.30 -7.72
CA ALA A 411 6.97 3.57 -6.48
C ALA A 411 7.07 4.51 -5.27
N VAL A 412 6.23 4.26 -4.27
CA VAL A 412 6.33 4.86 -2.93
C VAL A 412 7.04 3.85 -2.03
N MET A 413 8.21 4.23 -1.51
CA MET A 413 9.05 3.35 -0.68
C MET A 413 9.64 4.13 0.49
N SER A 414 10.25 3.43 1.44
CA SER A 414 11.18 4.05 2.37
C SER A 414 12.59 4.08 1.76
N PRO A 415 13.31 5.21 1.78
CA PRO A 415 14.71 5.27 1.38
C PRO A 415 15.65 4.60 2.39
N VAL A 416 15.14 4.20 3.57
CA VAL A 416 15.97 3.73 4.68
C VAL A 416 16.37 2.27 4.49
N ASN A 417 17.67 1.99 4.63
CA ASN A 417 18.18 0.62 4.71
C ASN A 417 18.20 0.15 6.15
N MET A 418 17.28 -0.74 6.54
CA MET A 418 17.19 -1.23 7.93
C MET A 418 18.42 -2.00 8.41
N VAL A 419 19.17 -2.64 7.51
CA VAL A 419 20.39 -3.39 7.86
C VAL A 419 21.58 -2.47 8.13
N LYS A 420 21.58 -1.28 7.53
CA LYS A 420 22.63 -0.26 7.70
C LYS A 420 21.97 1.14 7.66
N PRO A 421 21.23 1.52 8.71
CA PRO A 421 20.48 2.77 8.72
C PRO A 421 21.43 3.97 8.80
N ASP A 422 21.18 4.98 7.98
CA ASP A 422 21.86 6.27 8.04
C ASP A 422 21.05 7.22 8.92
N PHE A 423 21.25 7.17 10.24
CA PHE A 423 20.54 8.04 11.18
C PHE A 423 20.98 9.51 11.10
N SER A 424 22.10 9.82 10.43
CA SER A 424 22.48 11.21 10.19
C SER A 424 21.53 11.87 9.19
N ARG A 425 21.11 11.11 8.17
CA ARG A 425 20.17 11.53 7.13
C ARG A 425 18.71 11.25 7.50
N PHE A 426 18.45 10.13 8.18
CA PHE A 426 17.11 9.64 8.51
C PHE A 426 16.89 9.46 10.03
N PRO A 427 17.13 10.49 10.86
CA PRO A 427 17.12 10.36 12.33
C PRO A 427 15.78 9.86 12.89
N LEU A 428 14.65 10.33 12.35
CA LEU A 428 13.30 9.94 12.79
C LEU A 428 13.02 8.43 12.68
N PHE A 429 13.70 7.71 11.78
CA PHE A 429 13.50 6.27 11.61
C PHE A 429 13.89 5.50 12.88
N GLY A 430 14.91 5.98 13.60
CA GLY A 430 15.34 5.39 14.86
C GLY A 430 14.30 5.46 15.97
N GLU A 431 13.32 6.38 15.85
CA GLU A 431 12.24 6.56 16.83
C GLU A 431 10.98 5.73 16.53
N THR A 432 11.02 4.92 15.47
CA THR A 432 9.91 4.02 15.10
C THR A 432 9.82 2.82 16.03
N TYR A 433 8.67 2.15 16.04
CA TYR A 433 8.41 0.97 16.88
C TYR A 433 8.23 -0.28 16.00
N PRO A 434 9.27 -1.11 15.83
CA PRO A 434 9.21 -2.33 15.02
C PRO A 434 8.39 -3.45 15.67
N LEU A 435 7.70 -4.25 14.85
CA LEU A 435 6.94 -5.45 15.23
C LEU A 435 7.45 -6.67 14.44
N ASN A 436 7.78 -7.77 15.11
CA ASN A 436 8.23 -8.99 14.47
C ASN A 436 7.07 -9.97 14.21
N CYS A 437 6.82 -10.27 12.95
CA CYS A 437 5.75 -11.16 12.49
C CYS A 437 6.31 -12.34 11.68
N THR A 438 7.24 -13.08 12.28
CA THR A 438 7.84 -14.28 11.68
C THR A 438 6.82 -15.39 11.46
N LEU A 439 6.78 -15.90 10.23
CA LEU A 439 5.94 -16.99 9.75
C LEU A 439 6.75 -18.26 9.52
N GLU A 440 6.26 -19.35 10.09
CA GLU A 440 6.71 -20.71 9.78
C GLU A 440 5.81 -21.35 8.72
N GLU A 441 6.19 -22.54 8.23
CA GLU A 441 5.36 -23.29 7.30
C GLU A 441 3.96 -23.56 7.89
N GLY A 442 2.93 -23.28 7.10
CA GLY A 442 1.53 -23.48 7.46
C GLY A 442 0.89 -22.25 8.10
N ASP A 443 1.67 -21.23 8.43
CA ASP A 443 1.16 -20.00 9.05
C ASP A 443 0.58 -19.03 7.99
N VAL A 444 -0.36 -18.20 8.44
CA VAL A 444 -0.91 -17.07 7.69
C VAL A 444 -0.72 -15.80 8.48
N LEU A 445 -0.09 -14.78 7.89
CA LEU A 445 -0.11 -13.42 8.43
C LEU A 445 -1.26 -12.66 7.78
N TYR A 446 -2.21 -12.20 8.58
CA TYR A 446 -3.04 -11.07 8.19
C TYR A 446 -2.24 -9.79 8.41
N MET A 447 -1.94 -9.11 7.32
CA MET A 447 -1.24 -7.84 7.25
C MET A 447 -2.25 -6.79 6.76
N PRO A 448 -2.68 -5.87 7.65
CA PRO A 448 -3.61 -4.84 7.26
C PRO A 448 -3.00 -3.90 6.22
N SER A 449 -3.86 -3.27 5.43
CA SER A 449 -3.45 -2.27 4.44
C SER A 449 -2.58 -1.16 5.06
N PHE A 450 -1.63 -0.67 4.26
CA PHE A 450 -0.66 0.39 4.57
C PHE A 450 0.40 0.08 5.63
N TRP A 451 0.40 -1.11 6.25
CA TRP A 451 1.47 -1.48 7.16
C TRP A 451 2.82 -1.55 6.43
N TRP A 452 3.79 -0.78 6.92
CA TRP A 452 5.15 -0.85 6.41
C TRP A 452 5.77 -2.18 6.80
N HIS A 453 6.45 -2.82 5.88
CA HIS A 453 7.06 -4.11 6.11
C HIS A 453 8.30 -4.36 5.26
N GLU A 454 9.29 -5.05 5.84
CA GLU A 454 10.41 -5.68 5.11
C GLU A 454 10.33 -7.19 5.34
N VAL A 455 10.52 -7.97 4.27
CA VAL A 455 10.33 -9.42 4.28
C VAL A 455 11.63 -10.11 3.96
N GLN A 456 12.23 -10.76 4.95
CA GLN A 456 13.34 -11.68 4.75
C GLN A 456 12.81 -13.12 4.62
N SER A 457 13.04 -13.73 3.48
CA SER A 457 12.72 -15.14 3.25
C SER A 457 13.90 -16.02 3.67
N PHE A 458 13.59 -17.27 4.03
CA PHE A 458 14.54 -18.33 4.34
C PHE A 458 14.08 -19.65 3.69
N PRO A 459 15.00 -20.48 3.18
CA PRO A 459 14.63 -21.71 2.51
C PRO A 459 14.18 -22.80 3.49
N ASN A 460 13.28 -23.67 3.05
CA ASN A 460 13.02 -24.95 3.72
C ASN A 460 14.28 -25.83 3.74
N VAL A 461 14.48 -26.58 4.81
CA VAL A 461 15.66 -27.44 5.00
C VAL A 461 15.78 -28.56 3.96
N THR A 462 14.67 -29.10 3.48
CA THR A 462 14.61 -30.24 2.54
C THR A 462 14.47 -29.78 1.10
N ALA A 463 13.47 -28.94 0.81
CA ALA A 463 13.20 -28.43 -0.53
C ALA A 463 14.20 -27.35 -0.98
N ARG A 464 14.96 -26.77 -0.03
CA ARG A 464 15.98 -25.75 -0.25
C ARG A 464 15.48 -24.59 -1.11
N ARG A 465 14.32 -24.05 -0.76
CA ARG A 465 13.69 -22.90 -1.42
C ARG A 465 12.70 -22.25 -0.46
N ASN A 466 12.31 -21.01 -0.74
CA ASN A 466 11.15 -20.40 -0.09
C ASN A 466 9.97 -20.38 -1.07
N LEU A 467 8.78 -20.67 -0.56
CA LEU A 467 7.53 -20.58 -1.29
C LEU A 467 6.43 -20.02 -0.38
N ALA A 468 5.76 -18.99 -0.85
CA ALA A 468 4.55 -18.45 -0.24
C ALA A 468 3.52 -18.10 -1.33
N VAL A 469 2.28 -17.93 -0.91
CA VAL A 469 1.23 -17.29 -1.70
C VAL A 469 0.63 -16.17 -0.89
N ASN A 470 0.03 -15.19 -1.53
CA ASN A 470 -0.77 -14.21 -0.80
C ASN A 470 -2.03 -13.82 -1.56
N PHE A 471 -3.03 -13.40 -0.79
CA PHE A 471 -4.29 -12.87 -1.28
C PHE A 471 -4.34 -11.39 -0.93
N TRP A 472 -4.56 -10.54 -1.94
CA TRP A 472 -4.79 -9.12 -1.74
C TRP A 472 -6.27 -8.81 -1.98
N TYR A 473 -6.88 -8.17 -0.98
CA TYR A 473 -8.25 -7.70 -1.03
C TYR A 473 -8.30 -6.19 -0.98
N GLU A 474 -9.45 -5.64 -1.36
CA GLU A 474 -9.76 -4.23 -1.20
C GLU A 474 -9.47 -3.76 0.24
N PRO A 475 -8.70 -2.68 0.44
CA PRO A 475 -8.26 -2.25 1.76
C PRO A 475 -9.44 -1.74 2.60
N PHE A 476 -9.51 -2.10 3.88
CA PHE A 476 -10.56 -1.62 4.79
C PHE A 476 -10.34 -0.16 5.17
N PHE A 477 -9.08 0.26 5.27
CA PHE A 477 -8.70 1.66 5.37
C PHE A 477 -8.29 2.20 4.00
N SER A 478 -8.36 3.52 3.82
CA SER A 478 -7.82 4.20 2.65
C SER A 478 -7.00 5.39 3.11
N LYS A 479 -6.03 5.80 2.27
CA LYS A 479 -5.18 6.96 2.51
C LYS A 479 -4.71 7.49 1.16
N ASP A 480 -4.53 8.81 1.04
CA ASP A 480 -3.81 9.41 -0.08
C ASP A 480 -2.31 9.14 0.06
N HIS A 481 -1.64 8.63 -0.97
CA HIS A 481 -0.18 8.43 -0.97
C HIS A 481 0.45 8.74 -2.34
N PRO A 482 1.70 9.24 -2.37
CA PRO A 482 2.56 9.51 -1.23
C PRO A 482 2.13 10.74 -0.45
N CYS A 483 1.97 10.58 0.85
CA CYS A 483 1.65 11.68 1.76
C CYS A 483 2.00 11.25 3.19
N PRO A 484 3.21 11.60 3.68
CA PRO A 484 3.67 11.18 5.00
C PRO A 484 2.77 11.60 6.16
N GLU A 485 2.01 12.68 5.98
CA GLU A 485 1.12 13.26 6.99
C GLU A 485 -0.37 12.97 6.74
N CYS A 486 -0.73 12.28 5.65
CA CYS A 486 -2.13 11.98 5.38
C CYS A 486 -2.61 10.87 6.31
N PRO A 487 -3.73 11.06 7.02
CA PRO A 487 -4.27 10.05 7.93
C PRO A 487 -4.92 8.92 7.14
N LEU A 488 -4.99 7.75 7.78
CA LEU A 488 -5.89 6.68 7.34
C LEU A 488 -7.34 7.04 7.66
N ASP A 489 -8.23 6.68 6.75
CA ASP A 489 -9.68 6.76 6.90
C ASP A 489 -10.34 5.42 6.58
N VAL A 490 -11.58 5.18 6.99
CA VAL A 490 -12.34 3.99 6.61
C VAL A 490 -12.68 4.08 5.11
N ASN A 491 -12.34 3.03 4.36
CA ASN A 491 -12.64 2.95 2.94
C ASN A 491 -14.17 2.98 2.73
N PRO A 492 -14.70 3.92 1.92
CA PRO A 492 -16.13 4.07 1.65
C PRO A 492 -16.82 2.80 1.14
N LYS A 493 -16.08 1.90 0.47
CA LYS A 493 -16.62 0.59 0.01
C LYS A 493 -17.08 -0.28 1.18
N TYR A 494 -16.55 -0.05 2.38
CA TYR A 494 -16.93 -0.72 3.62
C TYR A 494 -17.91 0.10 4.48
N ARG A 495 -18.54 1.14 3.93
CA ARG A 495 -19.54 1.96 4.64
C ARG A 495 -20.69 1.15 5.25
N HIS A 496 -21.04 0.01 4.67
CA HIS A 496 -22.07 -0.89 5.19
C HIS A 496 -21.69 -1.57 6.53
N LEU A 497 -20.42 -1.47 6.94
CA LEU A 497 -19.90 -1.92 8.24
C LEU A 497 -19.78 -0.76 9.25
N LEU A 498 -20.17 0.46 8.87
CA LEU A 498 -20.35 1.64 9.71
C LEU A 498 -21.82 1.85 10.02
#